data_AF-A0A529K1S9-F1
#
_entry.id   AF-A0A529K1S9-F1
#
_cell.length_a   1.000
_cell.length_b   1.000
_cell.length_c   1.000
_cell.angle_alpha   90.00
_cell.angle_beta   90.00
_cell.angle_gamma   90.00
#
_symmetry.space_group_name_H-M   'P 1'
#
loop_
_entity.id
_entity.type
_entity.pdbx_description
1 polymer ?
#
loop_
_entity_poly.entity_id
_entity_poly.type
_entity_poly.pdbx_seq_one_letter_code
_entity_poly.pdbx_strand_id
1 'polypeptide(L)' 'YVWDVYDPAGNRLHRINGQQKAPSANGGEGWAAVAPETMQAIADQTIDQFATWLGGQAG' A
#
# COMPACT_ATOMS: atom_id res chain seq x y z
N TYR A 1 6.20 0.51 0.80
CA TYR A 1 5.42 0.18 -0.40
C TYR A 1 5.04 1.47 -1.12
N VAL A 2 4.92 1.44 -2.44
CA VAL A 2 4.51 2.58 -3.26
C VAL A 2 3.58 2.06 -4.35
N TRP A 3 2.44 2.72 -4.51
CA TRP A 3 1.44 2.43 -5.52
C TRP A 3 1.13 3.72 -6.28
N ASP A 4 1.15 3.65 -7.60
CA ASP A 4 0.76 4.75 -8.47
C ASP A 4 -0.63 4.46 -9.06
N VAL A 5 -1.52 5.44 -8.98
CA VAL A 5 -2.87 5.39 -9.55
C VAL A 5 -2.86 6.17 -10.85
N TYR A 6 -3.37 5.55 -11.91
CA TYR A 6 -3.38 6.11 -13.26
C TYR A 6 -4.79 6.24 -13.82
N ASP A 7 -5.00 7.21 -14.70
CA ASP A 7 -6.16 7.26 -15.57
C ASP A 7 -6.00 6.29 -16.77
N PRO A 8 -7.06 6.03 -17.56
CA PRO A 8 -6.96 5.20 -18.76
C PRO A 8 -6.01 5.75 -19.85
N ALA A 9 -5.66 7.03 -19.80
CA ALA A 9 -4.70 7.65 -20.72
C ALA A 9 -3.23 7.47 -20.28
N GLY A 10 -3.01 6.89 -19.08
CA GLY A 10 -1.68 6.64 -18.52
C GLY A 10 -1.11 7.82 -17.74
N ASN A 11 -1.89 8.84 -17.42
CA ASN A 11 -1.44 9.92 -16.54
C ASN A 11 -1.53 9.47 -15.08
N ARG A 12 -0.47 9.72 -14.30
CA ARG A 12 -0.50 9.43 -12.87
C ARG A 12 -1.37 10.46 -12.15
N LEU A 13 -2.49 10.00 -11.62
CA LEU A 13 -3.44 10.81 -10.84
C LEU A 13 -2.98 10.99 -9.40
N HIS A 14 -2.45 9.92 -8.79
CA HIS A 14 -2.10 9.91 -7.38
C HIS A 14 -0.99 8.90 -7.08
N ARG A 15 -0.34 9.08 -5.94
CA ARG A 15 0.64 8.13 -5.40
C ARG A 15 0.30 7.84 -3.95
N ILE A 16 0.07 6.58 -3.65
CA ILE A 16 -0.07 6.06 -2.30
C ILE A 16 1.27 5.47 -1.88
N ASN A 17 1.79 5.90 -0.75
CA ASN A 17 3.02 5.35 -0.21
C ASN A 17 2.93 5.16 1.29
N GLY A 18 3.74 4.24 1.78
CA GLY A 18 3.78 3.95 3.19
C GLY A 18 4.89 2.96 3.51
N GLN A 19 5.11 2.75 4.79
CA GLN A 19 6.07 1.78 5.28
C GLN A 19 5.39 0.95 6.35
N GLN A 20 5.61 -0.36 6.29
CA GLN A 20 5.22 -1.25 7.36
C GLN A 20 6.45 -2.04 7.79
N LYS A 21 6.66 -2.13 9.10
CA LYS A 21 7.76 -2.90 9.65
C LYS A 21 7.32 -4.37 9.70
N ALA A 22 7.93 -5.21 8.87
CA ALA A 22 7.83 -6.65 9.02
C ALA A 22 8.66 -7.07 10.24
N PRO A 23 8.07 -7.68 11.29
CA PRO A 23 8.86 -8.45 12.22
C PRO A 23 9.50 -9.61 11.44
N SER A 24 10.76 -9.94 11.74
CA SER A 24 11.41 -11.10 11.14
C SER A 24 10.68 -12.36 11.58
N ALA A 25 9.74 -12.85 10.77
CA ALA A 25 9.10 -14.13 11.03
C ALA A 25 10.13 -15.24 10.84
N ASN A 26 10.30 -16.09 11.85
CA ASN A 26 11.10 -17.32 11.79
C ASN A 26 12.59 -17.15 11.40
N GLY A 27 13.19 -15.97 11.60
CA GLY A 27 14.60 -15.72 11.29
C GLY A 27 14.93 -15.70 9.79
N GLY A 28 13.92 -15.61 8.92
CA GLY A 28 14.12 -15.39 7.49
C GLY A 28 14.64 -13.98 7.19
N GLU A 29 15.33 -13.81 6.07
CA GLU A 29 15.77 -12.52 5.56
C GLU A 29 14.98 -12.08 4.32
N GLY A 30 14.89 -10.78 4.09
CA GLY A 30 14.22 -10.21 2.93
C GLY A 30 12.72 -10.51 2.86
N TRP A 31 12.20 -10.78 1.67
CA TRP A 31 10.76 -10.97 1.45
C TRP A 31 10.19 -12.24 2.10
N ALA A 32 11.01 -13.28 2.26
CA ALA A 32 10.58 -14.51 2.93
C ALA A 32 10.27 -14.29 4.43
N ALA A 33 10.81 -13.22 5.03
CA ALA A 33 10.58 -12.85 6.42
C ALA A 33 9.27 -12.08 6.62
N VAL A 34 8.64 -11.61 5.54
CA VAL A 34 7.43 -10.80 5.61
C VAL A 34 6.25 -11.71 5.90
N ALA A 35 5.73 -11.60 7.12
CA ALA A 35 4.57 -12.38 7.54
C ALA A 35 3.32 -12.01 6.71
N PRO A 36 2.42 -12.96 6.40
CA PRO A 36 1.18 -12.69 5.67
C PRO A 36 0.37 -11.54 6.26
N GLU A 37 0.34 -11.42 7.59
CA GLU A 37 -0.38 -10.37 8.31
C GLU A 37 0.20 -8.98 8.02
N THR A 38 1.51 -8.89 7.77
CA THR A 38 2.16 -7.62 7.38
C THR A 38 1.67 -7.19 6.01
N MET A 39 1.58 -8.13 5.06
CA MET A 39 1.07 -7.84 3.71
C MET A 39 -0.41 -7.44 3.75
N GLN A 40 -1.20 -8.10 4.60
CA GLN A 40 -2.60 -7.75 4.79
C GLN A 40 -2.75 -6.33 5.36
N ALA A 41 -1.98 -5.97 6.38
CA ALA A 41 -1.98 -4.61 6.94
C ALA A 41 -1.59 -3.54 5.90
N ILE A 42 -0.65 -3.85 4.99
CA ILE A 42 -0.30 -2.96 3.87
C ILE A 42 -1.49 -2.79 2.92
N ALA A 43 -2.22 -3.87 2.62
CA ALA A 43 -3.39 -3.83 1.75
C ALA A 43 -4.50 -2.95 2.35
N ASP A 44 -4.83 -3.18 3.63
CA ASP A 44 -5.85 -2.40 4.35
C ASP A 44 -5.51 -0.90 4.33
N GLN A 45 -4.28 -0.55 4.72
CA GLN A 45 -3.79 0.85 4.69
C GLN A 45 -3.81 1.47 3.30
N THR A 46 -3.54 0.68 2.25
CA THR A 46 -3.54 1.17 0.87
C THR A 46 -4.96 1.50 0.43
N ILE A 47 -5.94 0.64 0.74
CA ILE A 47 -7.35 0.87 0.40
C ILE A 47 -7.95 2.03 1.18
N ASP A 48 -7.64 2.18 2.47
CA ASP A 48 -8.10 3.31 3.27
C ASP A 48 -7.60 4.65 2.73
N GLN A 49 -6.32 4.72 2.35
CA GLN A 49 -5.75 5.92 1.73
C GLN A 49 -6.38 6.21 0.37
N PHE A 50 -6.64 5.17 -0.43
CA PHE A 50 -7.30 5.29 -1.72
C PHE A 50 -8.74 5.81 -1.57
N ALA A 51 -9.53 5.24 -0.66
CA ALA A 51 -10.90 5.65 -0.39
C ALA A 51 -10.97 7.10 0.14
N THR A 52 -10.04 7.46 1.03
CA THR A 52 -9.91 8.82 1.56
C THR A 52 -9.63 9.82 0.43
N TRP A 53 -8.70 9.50 -0.46
CA TRP A 53 -8.38 10.33 -1.61
C TRP A 53 -9.59 10.50 -2.55
N LEU A 54 -10.27 9.39 -2.89
CA LEU A 54 -11.50 9.41 -3.69
C LEU A 54 -12.60 10.28 -3.06
N GLY A 55 -12.83 10.12 -1.76
CA GLY A 55 -13.82 10.91 -1.03
C GLY A 55 -13.48 12.41 -0.97
N GLY A 56 -12.19 12.75 -0.88
CA GLY A 56 -11.72 14.14 -0.93
C GLY A 56 -11.78 14.77 -2.32
N GLN A 57 -11.87 13.99 -3.40
CA GLN A 57 -12.08 14.51 -4.77
C GLN A 57 -13.54 14.84 -5.09
N ALA A 58 -14.49 14.34 -4.29
CA ALA A 58 -15.92 14.49 -4.55
C ALA A 58 -16.53 15.81 -4.00
N GLY A 59 -15.73 16.70 -3.42
CA GLY A 59 -16.13 18.02 -2.91
C GLY A 59 -15.39 19.15 -3.60
#